data_AF-A0A9Q1BKH6-F1
#
_entry.id   AF-A0A9Q1BKH6-F1
#
_cell.length_a   1.000
_cell.length_b   1.000
_cell.length_c   1.000
_cell.angle_alpha   90.00
_cell.angle_beta   90.00
_cell.angle_gamma   90.00
#
_symmetry.space_group_name_H-M   'P 1'
#
loop_
_entity.id
_entity.type
_entity.pdbx_description
1 polymer ?
#
loop_
_entity_poly.entity_id
_entity_poly.type
_entity_poly.pdbx_seq_one_letter_code
_entity_poly.pdbx_strand_id
1 'polypeptide(L)'
;MQPMLGCHAFKNVPLRMSLSTSNRSSCPTVLISQYVDSVLSQLVPTLPSFIHDTPHFLRLIQNFEFPENPSERTLFTMDVTSLYTSIPHHAALAAIRHYLDQRQDPNIPTTTFLRLTELVLTQNCFQFNGRFFRHIKGVAMGTKLGPSVACLTMGHFEEQMFSRYTGIKPILYKRYIDDIVGVAVGPRNDLERFINFAETFCPFLKFTHCISNSSVVFLDTELSICDRTIKSNLHFKPTDSHNYLMYPSNHPRSCTNSIPYSQLLRARRICSDDQDFAKVSKQIISFFEQRQYPQRVLSNAQKRIQGIDRASALAPKTDQTPTRRIPLVLSFHPSVTPIVRAIYRNVETLRHDPSTRDHFPEPPITAFRIEMNISKHLVRASQPQAVVPNTPGTFPCNRGRCNTCPVVSYDKIFSIVSPYNNRFNVHQHFTCTSANVVYVLVCKLCNILYVGETKRRLADRVTEHLRSIKQNLPGFPEATHFNPPSTCSIRDLMVSATISCRGSDHDRLAAENRLIMKLETLSPHGLKVILELFITQQFLHFCYLW
;
A
#
# COMPACT_ATOMS: atom_id res chain seq x y z
N MET A 1 13.40 31.80 -7.81
CA MET A 1 12.08 31.15 -7.94
C MET A 1 12.26 29.86 -8.72
N GLN A 2 12.46 28.74 -8.04
CA GLN A 2 12.50 27.41 -8.64
C GLN A 2 11.05 26.88 -8.75
N PRO A 3 10.59 26.41 -9.92
CA PRO A 3 9.29 25.78 -10.03
C PRO A 3 9.33 24.42 -9.33
N MET A 4 8.36 24.22 -8.43
CA MET A 4 8.11 22.96 -7.75
C MET A 4 7.90 21.82 -8.76
N LEU A 5 8.46 20.66 -8.44
CA LEU A 5 8.20 19.35 -9.06
C LEU A 5 6.71 18.98 -8.95
N GLY A 6 5.87 19.59 -9.77
CA GLY A 6 4.49 19.19 -10.01
C GLY A 6 4.40 18.60 -11.41
N CYS A 7 4.10 17.30 -11.51
CA CYS A 7 3.52 16.56 -12.66
C CYS A 7 3.97 16.89 -14.11
N HIS A 8 5.03 17.65 -14.35
CA HIS A 8 5.50 17.95 -15.71
C HIS A 8 6.32 16.80 -16.33
N ALA A 9 6.70 15.79 -15.56
CA ALA A 9 7.44 14.62 -16.03
C ALA A 9 6.57 13.57 -16.76
N PHE A 10 5.25 13.75 -16.80
CA PHE A 10 4.31 12.80 -17.44
C PHE A 10 3.53 13.45 -18.57
N LYS A 11 4.19 14.18 -19.47
CA LYS A 11 3.60 14.46 -20.78
C LYS A 11 3.67 13.15 -21.59
N ASN A 12 2.52 12.57 -21.92
CA ASN A 12 2.32 11.35 -22.73
C ASN A 12 2.39 9.98 -22.02
N VAL A 13 2.28 9.91 -20.69
CA VAL A 13 2.11 8.61 -20.00
C VAL A 13 0.62 8.40 -19.69
N PRO A 14 -0.02 7.34 -20.20
CA PRO A 14 -1.40 7.02 -19.83
C PRO A 14 -1.47 6.68 -18.33
N LEU A 15 -2.04 7.58 -17.54
CA LEU A 15 -2.23 7.37 -16.11
C LEU A 15 -3.52 6.56 -15.89
N ARG A 16 -3.42 5.43 -15.18
CA ARG A 16 -4.58 4.66 -14.72
C ARG A 16 -4.88 4.98 -13.26
N MET A 17 -6.14 5.24 -12.93
CA MET A 17 -6.56 5.50 -11.56
C MET A 17 -6.71 4.16 -10.82
N SER A 18 -5.86 3.93 -9.82
CA SER A 18 -5.98 2.77 -8.93
C SER A 18 -6.47 3.22 -7.56
N LEU A 19 -7.44 2.50 -6.99
CA LEU A 19 -7.85 2.68 -5.61
C LEU A 19 -6.79 2.07 -4.69
N SER A 20 -6.18 2.90 -3.85
CA SER A 20 -5.32 2.40 -2.77
C SER A 20 -6.19 1.92 -1.61
N THR A 21 -6.38 0.61 -1.51
CA THR A 21 -7.07 -0.06 -0.39
C THR A 21 -6.10 -0.46 0.74
N SER A 22 -4.85 0.03 0.70
CA SER A 22 -3.74 -0.38 1.57
C SER A 22 -3.92 -0.06 3.06
N ASN A 23 -4.84 0.83 3.43
CA ASN A 23 -5.23 1.04 4.81
C ASN A 23 -6.56 0.34 5.08
N ARG A 24 -6.55 -0.63 6.01
CA ARG A 24 -7.71 -1.41 6.51
C ARG A 24 -8.90 -0.56 7.02
N SER A 25 -8.83 0.76 6.98
CA SER A 25 -9.67 1.66 7.77
C SER A 25 -10.37 2.77 6.99
N SER A 26 -10.25 2.89 5.65
CA SER A 26 -10.85 4.03 4.93
C SER A 26 -12.01 3.72 3.97
N CYS A 27 -12.17 2.48 3.47
CA CYS A 27 -13.28 2.14 2.57
C CYS A 27 -14.14 0.99 3.13
N PRO A 28 -15.45 1.17 3.31
CA PRO A 28 -16.34 0.17 3.92
C PRO A 28 -16.35 -1.19 3.20
N THR A 29 -16.05 -1.22 1.90
CA THR A 29 -16.15 -2.42 1.06
C THR A 29 -14.89 -3.30 1.08
N VAL A 30 -13.79 -2.89 1.73
CA VAL A 30 -12.50 -3.60 1.66
C VAL A 30 -12.55 -4.99 2.30
N LEU A 31 -13.19 -5.12 3.46
CA LEU A 31 -13.31 -6.42 4.14
C LEU A 31 -14.27 -7.35 3.41
N ILE A 32 -15.37 -6.81 2.88
CA ILE A 32 -16.30 -7.53 2.02
C ILE A 32 -15.56 -8.05 0.78
N SER A 33 -14.76 -7.18 0.16
CA SER A 33 -13.95 -7.50 -1.01
C SER A 33 -12.97 -8.64 -0.75
N GLN A 34 -12.26 -8.57 0.38
CA GLN A 34 -11.36 -9.65 0.80
C GLN A 34 -12.10 -10.98 1.01
N TYR A 35 -13.25 -10.91 1.66
CA TYR A 35 -14.02 -12.10 2.00
C TYR A 35 -14.57 -12.79 0.75
N VAL A 36 -15.20 -12.04 -0.15
CA VAL A 36 -15.71 -12.56 -1.42
C VAL A 36 -14.57 -13.13 -2.27
N ASP A 37 -13.44 -12.42 -2.35
CA ASP A 37 -12.28 -12.86 -3.12
C ASP A 37 -11.70 -14.20 -2.61
N SER A 38 -11.76 -14.45 -1.30
CA SER A 38 -11.29 -15.74 -0.74
C SER A 38 -12.03 -16.96 -1.30
N VAL A 39 -13.23 -16.77 -1.85
CA VAL A 39 -14.02 -17.80 -2.52
C VAL A 39 -13.84 -17.73 -4.03
N LEU A 40 -13.98 -16.54 -4.64
CA LEU A 40 -13.90 -16.40 -6.09
C LEU A 40 -12.51 -16.76 -6.65
N SER A 41 -11.44 -16.44 -5.93
CA SER A 41 -10.07 -16.77 -6.34
C SER A 41 -9.82 -18.27 -6.48
N GLN A 42 -10.57 -19.11 -5.76
CA GLN A 42 -10.48 -20.57 -5.87
C GLN A 42 -11.15 -21.11 -7.14
N LEU A 43 -12.08 -20.35 -7.71
CA LEU A 43 -12.79 -20.71 -8.96
C LEU A 43 -12.00 -20.28 -10.20
N VAL A 44 -11.15 -19.25 -10.10
CA VAL A 44 -10.39 -18.76 -11.26
C VAL A 44 -9.51 -19.85 -11.91
N PRO A 45 -8.80 -20.72 -11.15
CA PRO A 45 -8.00 -21.79 -11.74
C PRO A 45 -8.79 -22.87 -12.48
N THR A 46 -10.12 -22.96 -12.30
CA THR A 46 -10.95 -23.95 -13.00
C THR A 46 -11.27 -23.54 -14.43
N LEU A 47 -10.98 -22.29 -14.81
CA LEU A 47 -11.22 -21.80 -16.16
C LEU A 47 -10.27 -22.47 -17.18
N PRO A 48 -10.78 -23.01 -18.30
CA PRO A 48 -9.93 -23.69 -19.29
C PRO A 48 -8.82 -22.82 -19.88
N SER A 49 -9.06 -21.51 -20.00
CA SER A 49 -8.11 -20.53 -20.54
C SER A 49 -7.06 -20.09 -19.51
N PHE A 50 -7.19 -20.41 -18.22
CA PHE A 50 -6.41 -19.77 -17.17
C PHE A 50 -4.90 -20.00 -17.27
N ILE A 51 -4.15 -18.90 -17.14
CA ILE A 51 -2.71 -18.88 -16.85
C ILE A 51 -2.49 -18.22 -15.49
N HIS A 52 -1.83 -18.94 -14.57
CA HIS A 52 -1.42 -18.41 -13.26
C HIS A 52 -0.25 -17.44 -13.35
N ASP A 53 0.79 -17.76 -14.13
CA ASP A 53 2.02 -16.98 -14.30
C ASP A 53 2.80 -17.47 -15.53
N THR A 54 3.89 -16.76 -15.88
CA THR A 54 4.77 -17.14 -16.99
C THR A 54 5.31 -18.58 -16.85
N PRO A 55 5.86 -19.04 -15.69
CA PRO A 55 6.27 -20.44 -15.53
C PRO A 55 5.16 -21.47 -15.80
N HIS A 56 3.93 -21.22 -15.36
CA HIS A 56 2.78 -22.08 -15.65
C HIS A 56 2.51 -22.15 -17.15
N PHE A 57 2.51 -21.01 -17.84
CA PHE A 57 2.37 -20.97 -19.28
C PHE A 57 3.48 -21.74 -20.01
N LEU A 58 4.74 -21.54 -19.61
CA LEU A 58 5.89 -22.24 -20.19
C LEU A 58 5.79 -23.76 -20.07
N ARG A 59 5.26 -24.27 -18.94
CA ARG A 59 4.99 -25.71 -18.76
C ARG A 59 3.88 -26.20 -19.69
N LEU A 60 2.84 -25.40 -19.94
CA LEU A 60 1.76 -25.77 -20.85
C LEU A 60 2.25 -25.92 -22.30
N ILE A 61 3.10 -25.00 -22.76
CA ILE A 61 3.63 -25.04 -24.13
C ILE A 61 4.81 -26.00 -24.32
N GLN A 62 5.46 -26.45 -23.23
CA GLN A 62 6.63 -27.34 -23.30
C GLN A 62 6.31 -28.66 -24.01
N ASN A 63 5.10 -29.19 -23.82
CA ASN A 63 4.65 -30.45 -24.41
C ASN A 63 3.71 -30.22 -25.61
N PHE A 64 3.59 -28.98 -26.08
CA PHE A 64 2.74 -28.66 -27.21
C PHE A 64 3.49 -28.92 -28.52
N GLU A 65 2.86 -29.68 -29.40
CA GLU A 65 3.34 -29.90 -30.76
C GLU A 65 2.27 -29.54 -31.78
N PHE A 66 2.68 -28.86 -32.84
CA PHE A 66 1.84 -28.66 -34.01
C PHE A 66 1.55 -29.99 -34.70
N PRO A 67 0.37 -30.13 -35.35
CA PRO A 67 0.09 -31.23 -36.26
C PRO A 67 1.14 -31.36 -37.37
N GLU A 68 1.24 -32.57 -37.96
CA GLU A 68 2.25 -32.92 -38.97
C GLU A 68 2.10 -32.17 -40.29
N ASN A 69 0.86 -32.06 -40.80
CA ASN A 69 0.55 -31.42 -42.09
C ASN A 69 -0.39 -30.21 -41.96
N PRO A 70 0.02 -29.12 -41.29
CA PRO A 70 -0.74 -27.89 -41.30
C PRO A 70 -0.40 -27.08 -42.56
N SER A 71 -1.42 -26.61 -43.26
CA SER A 71 -1.28 -25.69 -44.39
C SER A 71 -0.60 -24.38 -43.97
N GLU A 72 -0.86 -23.91 -42.75
CA GLU A 72 -0.26 -22.71 -42.17
C GLU A 72 -0.27 -22.81 -40.63
N ARG A 73 0.84 -22.40 -39.98
CA ARG A 73 0.97 -22.33 -38.53
C ARG A 73 1.04 -20.87 -38.11
N THR A 74 0.18 -20.45 -37.19
CA THR A 74 0.16 -19.08 -36.70
C THR A 74 0.13 -19.05 -35.18
N LEU A 75 0.91 -18.12 -34.64
CA LEU A 75 0.79 -17.66 -33.26
C LEU A 75 -0.01 -16.37 -33.28
N PHE A 76 -0.82 -16.17 -32.25
CA PHE A 76 -1.49 -14.89 -32.07
C PHE A 76 -1.55 -14.50 -30.60
N THR A 77 -1.64 -13.19 -30.41
CA THR A 77 -1.93 -12.59 -29.11
C THR A 77 -3.12 -11.66 -29.25
N MET A 78 -3.91 -11.56 -28.19
CA MET A 78 -4.98 -10.57 -28.08
C MET A 78 -4.86 -9.86 -26.73
N ASP A 79 -5.10 -8.56 -26.69
CA ASP A 79 -5.16 -7.78 -25.45
C ASP A 79 -6.55 -7.17 -25.29
N VAL A 80 -7.17 -7.36 -24.13
CA VAL A 80 -8.47 -6.78 -23.81
C VAL A 80 -8.30 -5.32 -23.40
N THR A 81 -8.78 -4.42 -24.26
CA THR A 81 -8.66 -2.98 -24.01
C THR A 81 -9.45 -2.57 -22.77
N SER A 82 -8.71 -2.13 -21.75
CA SER A 82 -9.24 -1.57 -20.50
C SER A 82 -10.24 -2.50 -19.78
N LEU A 83 -9.94 -3.80 -19.73
CA LEU A 83 -10.79 -4.87 -19.19
C LEU A 83 -11.63 -4.44 -17.98
N TYR A 84 -10.97 -4.05 -16.89
CA TYR A 84 -11.64 -3.69 -15.62
C TYR A 84 -12.72 -2.62 -15.80
N THR A 85 -12.42 -1.52 -16.50
CA THR A 85 -13.37 -0.42 -16.69
C THR A 85 -14.47 -0.73 -17.69
N SER A 86 -14.23 -1.72 -18.57
CA SER A 86 -15.15 -2.10 -19.63
C SER A 86 -16.27 -3.03 -19.14
N ILE A 87 -16.02 -3.85 -18.12
CA ILE A 87 -16.97 -4.85 -17.59
C ILE A 87 -18.22 -4.19 -16.96
N PRO A 88 -19.43 -4.44 -17.49
CA PRO A 88 -20.67 -4.05 -16.85
C PRO A 88 -20.94 -4.86 -15.58
N HIS A 89 -21.52 -4.23 -14.55
CA HIS A 89 -21.80 -4.92 -13.28
C HIS A 89 -22.76 -6.10 -13.44
N HIS A 90 -23.78 -5.99 -14.30
CA HIS A 90 -24.70 -7.10 -14.54
C HIS A 90 -24.02 -8.31 -15.18
N ALA A 91 -23.08 -8.10 -16.11
CA ALA A 91 -22.31 -9.16 -16.76
C ALA A 91 -21.38 -9.85 -15.76
N ALA A 92 -20.72 -9.07 -14.90
CA ALA A 92 -19.90 -9.61 -13.81
C ALA A 92 -20.73 -10.48 -12.85
N LEU A 93 -21.89 -9.99 -12.41
CA LEU A 93 -22.76 -10.72 -11.49
C LEU A 93 -23.33 -12.00 -12.14
N ALA A 94 -23.66 -11.97 -13.43
CA ALA A 94 -24.12 -13.14 -14.17
C ALA A 94 -23.03 -14.21 -14.26
N ALA A 95 -21.79 -13.83 -14.59
CA ALA A 95 -20.66 -14.75 -14.64
C ALA A 95 -20.35 -15.36 -13.26
N ILE A 96 -20.35 -14.53 -12.20
CA ILE A 96 -20.11 -15.01 -10.83
C ILE A 96 -21.19 -16.01 -10.41
N ARG A 97 -22.47 -15.75 -10.73
CA ARG A 97 -23.57 -16.67 -10.46
C ARG A 97 -23.32 -18.02 -11.14
N HIS A 98 -22.98 -17.99 -12.43
CA HIS A 98 -22.74 -19.19 -13.24
C HIS A 98 -21.73 -20.15 -12.59
N TYR A 99 -20.61 -19.64 -12.07
CA TYR A 99 -19.59 -20.47 -11.42
C TYR A 99 -19.91 -20.82 -9.97
N LEU A 100 -20.54 -19.92 -9.20
CA LEU A 100 -20.92 -20.20 -7.82
C LEU A 100 -22.01 -21.28 -7.70
N ASP A 101 -22.89 -21.37 -8.69
CA ASP A 101 -23.96 -22.37 -8.74
C ASP A 101 -23.44 -23.78 -9.09
N GLN A 102 -22.20 -23.90 -9.56
CA GLN A 102 -21.54 -25.18 -9.85
C GLN A 102 -20.79 -25.76 -8.63
N ARG A 103 -20.80 -25.07 -7.48
CA ARG A 103 -20.12 -25.54 -6.26
C ARG A 103 -20.85 -26.74 -5.67
N GLN A 104 -20.09 -27.76 -5.28
CA GLN A 104 -20.65 -29.02 -4.76
C GLN A 104 -21.31 -28.88 -3.38
N ASP A 105 -20.83 -27.98 -2.51
CA ASP A 105 -21.43 -27.73 -1.19
C ASP A 105 -21.41 -26.22 -0.85
N PRO A 106 -22.46 -25.47 -1.20
CA PRO A 106 -22.53 -24.05 -0.91
C PRO A 106 -23.00 -23.83 0.54
N ASN A 107 -22.08 -23.97 1.52
CA ASN A 107 -22.28 -23.54 2.91
C ASN A 107 -22.87 -22.12 3.02
N ILE A 108 -22.60 -21.27 2.03
CA ILE A 108 -23.18 -19.93 1.90
C ILE A 108 -23.86 -19.81 0.53
N PRO A 109 -25.14 -19.37 0.51
CA PRO A 109 -25.91 -19.21 -0.72
C PRO A 109 -25.22 -18.32 -1.76
N THR A 110 -25.35 -18.67 -3.04
CA THR A 110 -24.86 -17.85 -4.16
C THR A 110 -25.40 -16.41 -4.10
N THR A 111 -26.67 -16.25 -3.72
CA THR A 111 -27.33 -14.94 -3.57
C THR A 111 -26.59 -14.02 -2.60
N THR A 112 -26.03 -14.55 -1.51
CA THR A 112 -25.24 -13.79 -0.53
C THR A 112 -23.96 -13.27 -1.17
N PHE A 113 -23.19 -14.12 -1.87
CA PHE A 113 -21.97 -13.68 -2.56
C PHE A 113 -22.28 -12.67 -3.66
N LEU A 114 -23.37 -12.85 -4.40
CA LEU A 114 -23.78 -11.88 -5.41
C LEU A 114 -24.10 -10.53 -4.80
N ARG A 115 -24.85 -10.49 -3.69
CA ARG A 115 -25.17 -9.23 -3.01
C ARG A 115 -23.92 -8.54 -2.46
N LEU A 116 -23.00 -9.29 -1.87
CA LEU A 116 -21.73 -8.76 -1.39
C LEU A 116 -20.87 -8.23 -2.55
N THR A 117 -20.81 -8.95 -3.67
CA THR A 117 -20.06 -8.49 -4.85
C THR A 117 -20.67 -7.22 -5.43
N GLU A 118 -22.00 -7.17 -5.56
CA GLU A 118 -22.73 -5.99 -6.02
C GLU A 118 -22.45 -4.77 -5.15
N LEU A 119 -22.44 -4.94 -3.82
CA LEU A 119 -22.08 -3.86 -2.89
C LEU A 119 -20.67 -3.35 -3.15
N VAL A 120 -19.70 -4.24 -3.34
CA VAL A 120 -18.34 -3.80 -3.66
C VAL A 120 -18.31 -3.08 -5.01
N LEU A 121 -18.95 -3.61 -6.05
CA LEU A 121 -18.92 -3.01 -7.40
C LEU A 121 -19.60 -1.62 -7.44
N THR A 122 -20.69 -1.43 -6.71
CA THR A 122 -21.53 -0.22 -6.76
C THR A 122 -21.20 0.83 -5.69
N GLN A 123 -20.64 0.42 -4.55
CA GLN A 123 -20.31 1.31 -3.42
C GLN A 123 -18.81 1.62 -3.33
N ASN A 124 -18.12 1.64 -4.48
CA ASN A 124 -16.75 2.10 -4.56
C ASN A 124 -16.71 3.64 -4.62
N CYS A 125 -16.42 4.25 -3.47
CA CYS A 125 -16.23 5.69 -3.32
C CYS A 125 -14.76 6.02 -3.04
N PHE A 126 -14.25 7.10 -3.64
CA PHE A 126 -12.89 7.58 -3.41
C PHE A 126 -12.84 9.10 -3.42
N GLN A 127 -11.80 9.66 -2.81
CA GLN A 127 -11.59 11.10 -2.75
C GLN A 127 -10.43 11.50 -3.67
N PHE A 128 -10.64 12.52 -4.50
CA PHE A 128 -9.60 13.12 -5.33
C PHE A 128 -9.76 14.64 -5.32
N ASN A 129 -8.66 15.38 -5.11
CA ASN A 129 -8.66 16.85 -4.99
C ASN A 129 -9.76 17.42 -4.09
N GLY A 130 -9.95 16.80 -2.91
CA GLY A 130 -10.96 17.25 -1.93
C GLY A 130 -12.41 16.92 -2.30
N ARG A 131 -12.68 16.33 -3.47
CA ARG A 131 -14.02 15.92 -3.91
C ARG A 131 -14.19 14.42 -3.82
N PHE A 132 -15.39 13.98 -3.46
CA PHE A 132 -15.76 12.57 -3.44
C PHE A 132 -16.32 12.15 -4.79
N PHE A 133 -15.86 11.00 -5.27
CA PHE A 133 -16.31 10.38 -6.51
C PHE A 133 -16.80 8.97 -6.20
N ARG A 134 -17.84 8.56 -6.91
CA ARG A 134 -18.34 7.18 -6.89
C ARG A 134 -18.09 6.55 -8.25
N HIS A 135 -17.52 5.35 -8.25
CA HIS A 135 -17.30 4.58 -9.46
C HIS A 135 -18.63 4.01 -9.97
N ILE A 136 -19.02 4.37 -11.20
CA ILE A 136 -20.37 4.05 -11.75
C ILE A 136 -20.39 2.87 -12.72
N LYS A 137 -19.26 2.53 -13.34
CA LYS A 137 -19.14 1.49 -14.37
C LYS A 137 -17.80 0.80 -14.22
N GLY A 138 -17.76 -0.51 -14.49
CA GLY A 138 -16.51 -1.26 -14.40
C GLY A 138 -16.24 -1.78 -13.00
N VAL A 139 -15.20 -2.59 -12.92
CA VAL A 139 -14.59 -3.08 -11.68
C VAL A 139 -13.49 -2.09 -11.28
N ALA A 140 -13.57 -1.54 -10.07
CA ALA A 140 -12.59 -0.56 -9.63
C ALA A 140 -11.20 -1.22 -9.46
N MET A 141 -10.17 -0.69 -10.11
CA MET A 141 -8.80 -1.21 -9.99
C MET A 141 -8.30 -1.04 -8.54
N GLY A 142 -7.70 -2.07 -7.96
CA GLY A 142 -7.20 -2.07 -6.58
C GLY A 142 -8.16 -2.65 -5.52
N THR A 143 -9.37 -3.06 -5.91
CA THR A 143 -10.21 -3.94 -5.08
C THR A 143 -9.66 -5.38 -5.08
N LYS A 144 -9.71 -6.07 -3.94
CA LYS A 144 -9.17 -7.43 -3.79
C LYS A 144 -9.87 -8.43 -4.70
N LEU A 145 -11.20 -8.39 -4.77
CA LEU A 145 -11.98 -9.24 -5.68
C LEU A 145 -11.86 -8.88 -7.17
N GLY A 146 -11.18 -7.77 -7.50
CA GLY A 146 -11.16 -7.22 -8.85
C GLY A 146 -10.64 -8.22 -9.89
N PRO A 147 -9.43 -8.77 -9.71
CA PRO A 147 -8.86 -9.76 -10.62
C PRO A 147 -9.74 -10.99 -10.79
N SER A 148 -10.29 -11.52 -9.69
CA SER A 148 -11.15 -12.70 -9.71
C SER A 148 -12.43 -12.45 -10.52
N VAL A 149 -13.09 -11.31 -10.32
CA VAL A 149 -14.27 -10.95 -11.10
C VAL A 149 -13.95 -10.74 -12.57
N ALA A 150 -12.83 -10.08 -12.88
CA ALA A 150 -12.41 -9.90 -14.28
C ALA A 150 -12.16 -11.25 -14.96
N CYS A 151 -11.44 -12.16 -14.29
CA CYS A 151 -11.13 -13.47 -14.85
C CYS A 151 -12.37 -14.36 -15.05
N LEU A 152 -13.28 -14.41 -14.07
CA LEU A 152 -14.53 -15.18 -14.19
C LEU A 152 -15.47 -14.59 -15.24
N THR A 153 -15.55 -13.26 -15.34
CA THR A 153 -16.35 -12.61 -16.40
C THR A 153 -15.83 -12.97 -17.78
N MET A 154 -14.51 -12.93 -17.97
CA MET A 154 -13.88 -13.36 -19.22
C MET A 154 -14.08 -14.86 -19.48
N GLY A 155 -13.95 -15.71 -18.47
CA GLY A 155 -14.19 -17.16 -18.61
C GLY A 155 -15.60 -17.47 -19.09
N HIS A 156 -16.60 -16.82 -18.49
CA HIS A 156 -18.00 -17.00 -18.88
C HIS A 156 -18.28 -16.49 -20.30
N PHE A 157 -17.65 -15.38 -20.70
CA PHE A 157 -17.68 -14.89 -22.09
C PHE A 157 -17.04 -15.89 -23.05
N GLU A 158 -15.85 -16.42 -22.71
CA GLU A 158 -15.11 -17.38 -23.52
C GLU A 158 -15.91 -18.66 -23.76
N GLU A 159 -16.51 -19.24 -22.71
CA GLU A 159 -17.36 -20.43 -22.83
C GLU A 159 -18.54 -20.22 -23.81
N GLN A 160 -19.20 -19.07 -23.73
CA GLN A 160 -20.32 -18.75 -24.62
C GLN A 160 -19.86 -18.47 -26.06
N MET A 161 -18.74 -17.77 -26.22
CA MET A 161 -18.14 -17.49 -27.52
C MET A 161 -17.71 -18.80 -28.21
N PHE A 162 -16.97 -19.66 -27.50
CA PHE A 162 -16.50 -20.94 -28.04
C PHE A 162 -17.63 -21.92 -28.34
N SER A 163 -18.73 -21.92 -27.58
CA SER A 163 -19.88 -22.78 -27.85
C SER A 163 -20.68 -22.34 -29.08
N ARG A 164 -20.75 -21.03 -29.35
CA ARG A 164 -21.54 -20.47 -30.46
C ARG A 164 -20.75 -20.31 -31.77
N TYR A 165 -19.42 -20.21 -31.70
CA TYR A 165 -18.60 -20.11 -32.90
C TYR A 165 -18.57 -21.43 -33.68
N THR A 166 -18.98 -21.38 -34.94
CA THR A 166 -19.10 -22.55 -35.85
C THR A 166 -17.91 -22.73 -36.78
N GLY A 167 -16.99 -21.76 -36.85
CA GLY A 167 -15.79 -21.85 -37.69
C GLY A 167 -14.65 -22.64 -37.04
N ILE A 168 -13.47 -22.55 -37.64
CA ILE A 168 -12.25 -23.21 -37.15
C ILE A 168 -11.74 -22.49 -35.90
N LYS A 169 -11.66 -23.22 -34.78
CA LYS A 169 -11.22 -22.70 -33.49
C LYS A 169 -9.69 -22.81 -33.36
N PRO A 170 -9.04 -21.89 -32.63
CA PRO A 170 -7.66 -22.05 -32.22
C PRO A 170 -7.42 -23.39 -31.51
N ILE A 171 -6.29 -24.04 -31.80
CA ILE A 171 -5.90 -25.31 -31.14
C ILE A 171 -5.38 -25.07 -29.72
N LEU A 172 -4.86 -23.88 -29.46
CA LEU A 172 -4.53 -23.41 -28.12
C LEU A 172 -5.11 -22.01 -27.93
N TYR A 173 -5.76 -21.80 -26.79
CA TYR A 173 -6.23 -20.48 -26.35
C TYR A 173 -6.05 -20.39 -24.84
N LYS A 174 -5.21 -19.47 -24.38
CA LYS A 174 -4.89 -19.27 -22.97
C LYS A 174 -4.81 -17.78 -22.65
N ARG A 175 -5.08 -17.42 -21.40
CA ARG A 175 -5.22 -16.03 -20.95
C ARG A 175 -4.63 -15.83 -19.57
N TYR A 176 -3.81 -14.79 -19.45
CA TYR A 176 -3.37 -14.19 -18.21
C TYR A 176 -4.11 -12.86 -18.01
N ILE A 177 -5.17 -12.87 -17.19
CA ILE A 177 -6.03 -11.71 -16.94
C ILE A 177 -6.57 -11.07 -18.23
N ASP A 178 -5.96 -10.02 -18.77
CA ASP A 178 -6.32 -9.30 -19.99
C ASP A 178 -5.49 -9.71 -21.22
N ASP A 179 -4.32 -10.33 -21.01
CA ASP A 179 -3.44 -10.80 -22.08
C ASP A 179 -3.83 -12.23 -22.51
N ILE A 180 -4.14 -12.41 -23.79
CA ILE A 180 -4.48 -13.69 -24.42
C ILE A 180 -3.35 -14.12 -25.36
N VAL A 181 -3.05 -15.41 -25.36
CA VAL A 181 -2.14 -16.06 -26.30
C VAL A 181 -2.81 -17.30 -26.87
N GLY A 182 -2.58 -17.55 -28.15
CA GLY A 182 -3.08 -18.76 -28.78
C GLY A 182 -2.29 -19.19 -29.99
N VAL A 183 -2.68 -20.36 -30.48
CA VAL A 183 -2.09 -21.04 -31.62
C VAL A 183 -3.22 -21.47 -32.53
N ALA A 184 -3.08 -21.22 -33.82
CA ALA A 184 -4.02 -21.67 -34.84
C ALA A 184 -3.30 -22.42 -35.96
N VAL A 185 -4.06 -23.30 -36.60
CA VAL A 185 -3.63 -24.06 -37.77
C VAL A 185 -4.67 -23.83 -38.86
N GLY A 186 -4.17 -23.60 -40.07
CA GLY A 186 -5.00 -23.29 -41.23
C GLY A 186 -4.87 -21.83 -41.68
N PRO A 187 -5.58 -21.46 -42.74
CA PRO A 187 -5.48 -20.15 -43.37
C PRO A 187 -5.67 -19.02 -42.36
N ARG A 188 -4.81 -18.01 -42.43
CA ARG A 188 -4.90 -16.79 -41.61
C ARG A 188 -6.31 -16.18 -41.56
N ASN A 189 -7.06 -16.22 -42.67
CA ASN A 189 -8.43 -15.70 -42.75
C ASN A 189 -9.40 -16.42 -41.79
N ASP A 190 -9.18 -17.69 -41.45
CA ASP A 190 -10.02 -18.42 -40.49
C ASP A 190 -9.82 -17.89 -39.08
N LEU A 191 -8.56 -17.62 -38.71
CA LEU A 191 -8.23 -16.99 -37.44
C LEU A 191 -8.77 -15.56 -37.36
N GLU A 192 -8.65 -14.78 -38.43
CA GLU A 192 -9.22 -13.42 -38.50
C GLU A 192 -10.76 -13.47 -38.36
N ARG A 193 -11.43 -14.45 -38.96
CA ARG A 193 -12.87 -14.68 -38.73
C ARG A 193 -13.20 -15.01 -37.28
N PHE A 194 -12.39 -15.82 -36.61
CA PHE A 194 -12.57 -16.11 -35.19
C PHE A 194 -12.40 -14.86 -34.31
N ILE A 195 -11.36 -14.06 -34.57
CA ILE A 195 -11.09 -12.83 -33.81
C ILE A 195 -12.20 -11.79 -34.04
N ASN A 196 -12.64 -11.61 -35.29
CA ASN A 196 -13.77 -10.73 -35.62
C ASN A 196 -15.07 -11.20 -34.94
N PHE A 197 -15.28 -12.51 -34.85
CA PHE A 197 -16.41 -13.05 -34.08
C PHE A 197 -16.29 -12.72 -32.59
N ALA A 198 -15.11 -12.87 -31.99
CA ALA A 198 -14.89 -12.53 -30.59
C ALA A 198 -15.17 -11.04 -30.29
N GLU A 199 -14.74 -10.14 -31.18
CA GLU A 199 -14.99 -8.69 -31.07
C GLU A 199 -16.49 -8.35 -31.20
N THR A 200 -17.22 -9.02 -32.08
CA THR A 200 -18.65 -8.77 -32.31
C THR A 200 -19.55 -9.47 -31.28
N PHE A 201 -19.08 -10.56 -30.67
CA PHE A 201 -19.86 -11.35 -29.72
C PHE A 201 -20.21 -10.58 -28.44
N CYS A 202 -19.31 -9.71 -27.98
CA CYS A 202 -19.49 -8.95 -26.76
C CYS A 202 -19.19 -7.45 -26.97
N PRO A 203 -20.23 -6.61 -27.18
CA PRO A 203 -20.04 -5.21 -27.55
C PRO A 203 -19.27 -4.34 -26.54
N PHE A 204 -19.17 -4.77 -25.27
CA PHE A 204 -18.43 -4.01 -24.26
C PHE A 204 -16.95 -4.40 -24.16
N LEU A 205 -16.53 -5.52 -24.75
CA LEU A 205 -15.14 -5.92 -24.83
C LEU A 205 -14.57 -5.50 -26.18
N LYS A 206 -13.38 -4.91 -26.15
CA LYS A 206 -12.62 -4.58 -27.34
C LYS A 206 -11.27 -5.26 -27.25
N PHE A 207 -10.80 -5.75 -28.38
CA PHE A 207 -9.55 -6.47 -28.47
C PHE A 207 -8.59 -5.70 -29.36
N THR A 208 -7.31 -5.76 -29.04
CA THR A 208 -6.24 -5.54 -30.00
C THR A 208 -5.56 -6.87 -30.23
N HIS A 209 -5.05 -7.14 -31.42
CA HIS A 209 -4.48 -8.45 -31.72
C HIS A 209 -3.25 -8.34 -32.62
N CYS A 210 -2.38 -9.35 -32.52
CA CYS A 210 -1.23 -9.53 -33.39
C CYS A 210 -1.19 -10.99 -33.83
N ILE A 211 -1.13 -11.23 -35.14
CA ILE A 211 -1.03 -12.56 -35.76
C ILE A 211 0.28 -12.65 -36.52
N SER A 212 1.06 -13.68 -36.25
CA SER A 212 2.36 -13.90 -36.85
C SER A 212 2.62 -15.37 -37.14
N ASN A 213 3.31 -15.63 -38.24
CA ASN A 213 3.73 -16.96 -38.66
C ASN A 213 5.13 -17.32 -38.14
N SER A 214 5.82 -16.39 -37.47
CA SER A 214 7.18 -16.57 -36.98
C SER A 214 7.27 -16.42 -35.47
N SER A 215 7.02 -15.22 -34.94
CA SER A 215 7.05 -14.94 -33.52
C SER A 215 6.02 -13.91 -33.05
N VAL A 216 5.62 -14.02 -31.77
CA VAL A 216 4.76 -13.05 -31.06
C VAL A 216 5.31 -12.79 -29.66
N VAL A 217 5.00 -11.63 -29.10
CA VAL A 217 5.35 -11.28 -27.72
C VAL A 217 4.16 -11.52 -26.81
N PHE A 218 4.34 -12.29 -25.74
CA PHE A 218 3.33 -12.53 -24.71
C PHE A 218 3.95 -12.39 -23.32
N LEU A 219 3.35 -11.54 -22.47
CA LEU A 219 3.89 -11.18 -21.15
C LEU A 219 5.34 -10.67 -21.23
N ASP A 220 6.27 -11.44 -20.67
CA ASP A 220 7.70 -11.20 -20.70
C ASP A 220 8.46 -12.22 -21.57
N THR A 221 7.76 -12.84 -22.50
CA THR A 221 8.30 -13.86 -23.41
C THR A 221 8.11 -13.46 -24.86
N GLU A 222 9.09 -13.80 -25.70
CA GLU A 222 8.94 -13.87 -27.14
C GLU A 222 8.81 -15.34 -27.52
N LEU A 223 7.70 -15.68 -28.16
CA LEU A 223 7.38 -17.03 -28.59
C LEU A 223 7.64 -17.14 -30.08
N SER A 224 8.42 -18.15 -30.49
CA SER A 224 8.73 -18.41 -31.89
C SER A 224 8.36 -19.83 -32.28
N ILE A 225 7.89 -19.99 -33.52
CA ILE A 225 7.64 -21.30 -34.11
C ILE A 225 8.99 -21.89 -34.54
N CYS A 226 9.34 -23.05 -34.00
CA CYS A 226 10.52 -23.82 -34.41
C CYS A 226 10.06 -25.23 -34.78
N ASP A 227 10.01 -25.50 -36.08
CA ASP A 227 9.45 -26.73 -36.65
C ASP A 227 8.02 -26.98 -36.14
N ARG A 228 7.83 -28.05 -35.36
CA ARG A 228 6.56 -28.44 -34.75
C ARG A 228 6.41 -27.99 -33.30
N THR A 229 7.37 -27.25 -32.76
CA THR A 229 7.38 -26.83 -31.35
C THR A 229 7.34 -25.32 -31.23
N ILE A 230 7.05 -24.84 -30.01
CA ILE A 230 7.13 -23.42 -29.66
C ILE A 230 8.34 -23.23 -28.77
N LYS A 231 9.26 -22.37 -29.21
CA LYS A 231 10.38 -21.90 -28.41
C LYS A 231 10.04 -20.58 -27.76
N SER A 232 10.61 -20.34 -26.60
CA SER A 232 10.45 -19.11 -25.83
C SER A 232 11.79 -18.46 -25.55
N ASN A 233 11.84 -17.14 -25.63
CA ASN A 233 12.98 -16.31 -25.26
C ASN A 233 12.54 -15.15 -24.35
N LEU A 234 13.47 -14.57 -23.58
CA LEU A 234 13.15 -13.45 -22.69
C LEU A 234 12.95 -12.17 -23.50
N HIS A 235 11.78 -11.56 -23.35
CA HIS A 235 11.48 -10.28 -24.00
C HIS A 235 11.59 -9.12 -23.00
N PHE A 236 12.34 -8.08 -23.37
CA PHE A 236 12.39 -6.81 -22.65
C PHE A 236 11.51 -5.80 -23.38
N LYS A 237 10.49 -5.27 -22.69
CA LYS A 237 9.62 -4.25 -23.29
C LYS A 237 10.45 -3.01 -23.63
N PRO A 238 10.18 -2.29 -24.72
CA PRO A 238 10.89 -1.05 -25.07
C PRO A 238 10.81 0.04 -23.98
N THR A 239 9.78 -0.03 -23.12
CA THR A 239 9.58 0.87 -21.98
C THR A 239 10.30 0.42 -20.70
N ASP A 240 10.93 -0.77 -20.71
CA ASP A 240 11.73 -1.24 -19.59
C ASP A 240 13.03 -0.43 -19.51
N SER A 241 13.14 0.33 -18.43
CA SER A 241 14.32 1.16 -18.13
C SER A 241 15.40 0.37 -17.39
N HIS A 242 15.17 -0.91 -17.12
CA HIS A 242 16.02 -1.80 -16.33
C HIS A 242 16.44 -1.13 -15.01
N ASN A 243 15.45 -0.48 -14.36
CA ASN A 243 15.58 0.28 -13.12
C ASN A 243 15.73 -0.62 -11.89
N TYR A 244 16.72 -1.53 -11.93
CA TYR A 244 17.09 -2.33 -10.79
C TYR A 244 17.63 -1.48 -9.65
N LEU A 245 17.50 -1.99 -8.43
CA LEU A 245 17.98 -1.34 -7.23
C LEU A 245 19.50 -1.12 -7.31
N MET A 246 19.96 0.11 -7.14
CA MET A 246 21.38 0.45 -7.07
C MET A 246 22.07 -0.34 -5.95
N TYR A 247 23.23 -0.95 -6.24
CA TYR A 247 23.98 -1.71 -5.23
C TYR A 247 24.36 -0.93 -3.96
N PRO A 248 24.79 0.36 -4.02
CA PRO A 248 25.11 1.13 -2.80
C PRO A 248 23.88 1.59 -2.02
N SER A 249 22.65 1.31 -2.48
CA SER A 249 21.45 1.72 -1.77
C SER A 249 21.37 1.12 -0.36
N ASN A 250 20.69 1.82 0.54
CA ASN A 250 20.55 1.42 1.95
C ASN A 250 19.47 0.33 2.13
N HIS A 251 19.74 -0.85 1.59
CA HIS A 251 18.91 -2.05 1.71
C HIS A 251 19.72 -3.20 2.35
N PRO A 252 19.05 -4.21 2.93
CA PRO A 252 19.73 -5.41 3.38
C PRO A 252 20.56 -6.01 2.24
N ARG A 253 21.83 -6.36 2.51
CA ARG A 253 22.72 -6.94 1.49
C ARG A 253 22.21 -8.26 0.92
N SER A 254 21.46 -9.02 1.70
CA SER A 254 20.76 -10.21 1.22
C SER A 254 19.77 -9.88 0.09
N CYS A 255 19.06 -8.76 0.19
CA CYS A 255 18.14 -8.29 -0.83
C CYS A 255 18.90 -7.94 -2.11
N THR A 256 19.86 -7.00 -2.07
CA THR A 256 20.64 -6.61 -3.26
C THR A 256 21.33 -7.81 -3.90
N ASN A 257 22.02 -8.64 -3.12
CA ASN A 257 22.80 -9.77 -3.64
C ASN A 257 21.92 -10.87 -4.27
N SER A 258 20.64 -10.94 -3.92
CA SER A 258 19.71 -11.92 -4.49
C SER A 258 19.16 -11.52 -5.86
N ILE A 259 19.12 -10.21 -6.17
CA ILE A 259 18.45 -9.71 -7.38
C ILE A 259 19.10 -10.26 -8.66
N PRO A 260 20.44 -10.23 -8.85
CA PRO A 260 21.05 -10.77 -10.06
C PRO A 260 20.74 -12.25 -10.28
N TYR A 261 20.88 -13.06 -9.23
CA TYR A 261 20.54 -14.48 -9.28
C TYR A 261 19.06 -14.70 -9.66
N SER A 262 18.14 -13.92 -9.09
CA SER A 262 16.71 -14.05 -9.39
C SER A 262 16.37 -13.73 -10.86
N GLN A 263 17.02 -12.72 -11.45
CA GLN A 263 16.82 -12.37 -12.86
C GLN A 263 17.43 -13.40 -13.80
N LEU A 264 18.61 -13.93 -13.48
CA LEU A 264 19.20 -15.03 -14.24
C LEU A 264 18.34 -16.31 -14.14
N LEU A 265 17.78 -16.60 -12.96
CA LEU A 265 16.86 -17.73 -12.79
C LEU A 265 15.57 -17.54 -13.62
N ARG A 266 15.06 -16.32 -13.70
CA ARG A 266 13.94 -15.97 -14.60
C ARG A 266 14.31 -16.22 -16.07
N ALA A 267 15.48 -15.73 -16.52
CA ALA A 267 15.96 -15.98 -17.87
C ALA A 267 16.13 -17.48 -18.15
N ARG A 268 16.65 -18.26 -17.20
CA ARG A 268 16.83 -19.72 -17.32
C ARG A 268 15.51 -20.47 -17.49
N ARG A 269 14.44 -20.01 -16.84
CA ARG A 269 13.09 -20.57 -17.01
C ARG A 269 12.53 -20.27 -18.40
N ILE A 270 12.67 -19.01 -18.83
CA ILE A 270 12.04 -18.50 -20.05
C ILE A 270 12.77 -18.97 -21.31
N CYS A 271 14.09 -18.90 -21.37
CA CYS A 271 14.84 -19.26 -22.57
C CYS A 271 14.76 -20.78 -22.81
N SER A 272 14.29 -21.21 -23.97
CA SER A 272 14.24 -22.62 -24.35
C SER A 272 15.63 -23.17 -24.71
N ASP A 273 16.43 -22.38 -25.41
CA ASP A 273 17.77 -22.75 -25.85
C ASP A 273 18.86 -22.15 -24.94
N ASP A 274 19.91 -22.94 -24.66
CA ASP A 274 21.05 -22.51 -23.84
C ASP A 274 21.85 -21.37 -24.47
N GLN A 275 21.89 -21.30 -25.81
CA GLN A 275 22.58 -20.22 -26.52
C GLN A 275 21.88 -18.88 -26.29
N ASP A 276 20.54 -18.87 -26.34
CA ASP A 276 19.76 -17.65 -26.10
C ASP A 276 19.80 -17.26 -24.64
N PHE A 277 19.74 -18.24 -23.72
CA PHE A 277 20.02 -18.00 -22.31
C PHE A 277 21.38 -17.33 -22.09
N ALA A 278 22.44 -17.80 -22.77
CA ALA A 278 23.77 -17.22 -22.64
C ALA A 278 23.83 -15.77 -23.14
N LYS A 279 23.16 -15.45 -24.25
CA LYS A 279 23.04 -14.08 -24.78
C LYS A 279 22.29 -13.17 -23.80
N VAL A 280 21.11 -13.60 -23.36
CA VAL A 280 20.27 -12.85 -22.41
C VAL A 280 20.98 -12.67 -21.08
N SER A 281 21.69 -13.68 -20.59
CA SER A 281 22.48 -13.60 -19.36
C SER A 281 23.54 -12.51 -19.44
N LYS A 282 24.24 -12.37 -20.58
CA LYS A 282 25.21 -11.28 -20.78
C LYS A 282 24.55 -9.91 -20.72
N GLN A 283 23.36 -9.75 -21.31
CA GLN A 283 22.59 -8.50 -21.25
C GLN A 283 22.15 -8.18 -19.82
N ILE A 284 21.59 -9.14 -19.09
CA ILE A 284 21.17 -8.95 -17.69
C ILE A 284 22.35 -8.51 -16.83
N ILE A 285 23.52 -9.13 -17.02
CA ILE A 285 24.73 -8.77 -16.26
C ILE A 285 25.16 -7.34 -16.55
N SER A 286 25.16 -6.90 -17.80
CA SER A 286 25.52 -5.52 -18.15
C SER A 286 24.57 -4.50 -17.50
N PHE A 287 23.27 -4.82 -17.37
CA PHE A 287 22.32 -3.97 -16.64
C PHE A 287 22.69 -3.84 -15.15
N PHE A 288 23.18 -4.90 -14.50
CA PHE A 288 23.61 -4.82 -13.10
C PHE A 288 24.96 -4.12 -12.93
N GLU A 289 25.87 -4.22 -13.90
CA GLU A 289 27.12 -3.46 -13.92
C GLU A 289 26.84 -1.95 -13.93
N GLN A 290 25.88 -1.51 -14.76
CA GLN A 290 25.40 -0.12 -14.79
C GLN A 290 24.78 0.34 -13.45
N ARG A 291 24.34 -0.61 -12.62
CA ARG A 291 23.79 -0.37 -11.27
C ARG A 291 24.82 -0.52 -10.16
N GLN A 292 26.11 -0.56 -10.52
CA GLN A 292 27.27 -0.62 -9.62
C GLN A 292 27.36 -1.91 -8.79
N TYR A 293 26.82 -3.02 -9.30
CA TYR A 293 26.98 -4.31 -8.64
C TYR A 293 28.43 -4.79 -8.76
N PRO A 294 29.08 -5.20 -7.65
CA PRO A 294 30.43 -5.72 -7.69
C PRO A 294 30.51 -7.00 -8.51
N GLN A 295 31.58 -7.15 -9.29
CA GLN A 295 31.82 -8.33 -10.12
C GLN A 295 31.74 -9.64 -9.32
N ARG A 296 32.23 -9.66 -8.08
CA ARG A 296 32.10 -10.83 -7.19
C ARG A 296 30.65 -11.29 -7.02
N VAL A 297 29.68 -10.37 -6.88
CA VAL A 297 28.25 -10.72 -6.71
C VAL A 297 27.69 -11.28 -8.01
N LEU A 298 28.05 -10.67 -9.13
CA LEU A 298 27.62 -11.06 -10.47
C LEU A 298 28.16 -12.44 -10.86
N SER A 299 29.46 -12.67 -10.69
CA SER A 299 30.09 -13.96 -10.94
C SER A 299 29.53 -15.06 -10.04
N ASN A 300 29.23 -14.75 -8.77
CA ASN A 300 28.59 -15.72 -7.88
C ASN A 300 27.17 -16.08 -8.35
N ALA A 301 26.39 -15.10 -8.84
CA ALA A 301 25.07 -15.36 -9.39
C ALA A 301 25.15 -16.23 -10.66
N GLN A 302 26.11 -15.95 -11.55
CA GLN A 302 26.36 -16.74 -12.76
C GLN A 302 26.77 -18.18 -12.43
N LYS A 303 27.72 -18.38 -11.50
CA LYS A 303 28.14 -19.73 -11.07
C LYS A 303 26.97 -20.54 -10.51
N ARG A 304 26.11 -19.90 -9.72
CA ARG A 304 24.93 -20.57 -9.14
C ARG A 304 23.92 -21.00 -10.20
N ILE A 305 23.73 -20.22 -11.27
CA ILE A 305 22.76 -20.56 -12.32
C ILE A 305 23.31 -21.55 -13.37
N GLN A 306 24.63 -21.64 -13.52
CA GLN A 306 25.27 -22.59 -14.43
C GLN A 306 24.94 -24.05 -14.08
N GLY A 307 24.79 -24.37 -12.79
CA GLY A 307 24.43 -25.71 -12.32
C GLY A 307 22.92 -26.03 -12.33
N ILE A 308 22.08 -25.14 -12.86
CA ILE A 308 20.62 -25.32 -12.87
C ILE A 308 20.14 -25.42 -14.32
N ASP A 309 19.62 -26.58 -14.68
CA ASP A 309 18.97 -26.81 -15.97
C ASP A 309 17.56 -26.19 -15.99
N ARG A 310 17.03 -26.01 -17.21
CA ARG A 310 15.72 -25.38 -17.41
C ARG A 310 14.57 -26.19 -16.81
N ALA A 311 14.59 -27.52 -16.91
CA ALA A 311 13.51 -28.36 -16.42
C ALA A 311 13.40 -28.28 -14.90
N SER A 312 14.53 -28.36 -14.19
CA SER A 312 14.62 -28.13 -12.74
C SER A 312 14.18 -26.70 -12.36
N ALA A 313 14.52 -25.70 -13.17
CA ALA A 313 14.12 -24.32 -12.91
C ALA A 313 12.60 -24.08 -13.06
N LEU A 314 11.94 -24.79 -13.99
CA LEU A 314 10.50 -24.69 -14.29
C LEU A 314 9.62 -25.59 -13.43
N ALA A 315 10.22 -26.58 -12.74
CA ALA A 315 9.50 -27.46 -11.84
C ALA A 315 8.66 -26.66 -10.83
N PRO A 316 7.40 -27.08 -10.57
CA PRO A 316 6.59 -26.45 -9.54
C PRO A 316 7.32 -26.57 -8.20
N LYS A 317 7.31 -25.50 -7.41
CA LYS A 317 7.81 -25.56 -6.05
C LYS A 317 6.88 -26.50 -5.27
N THR A 318 7.45 -27.52 -4.63
CA THR A 318 6.74 -28.24 -3.57
C THR A 318 6.40 -27.26 -2.45
N ASP A 319 5.19 -27.38 -1.90
CA ASP A 319 4.79 -26.58 -0.75
C ASP A 319 5.83 -26.75 0.34
N GLN A 320 6.47 -25.64 0.70
CA GLN A 320 7.42 -25.64 1.80
C GLN A 320 6.63 -25.95 3.06
N THR A 321 7.09 -26.94 3.82
CA THR A 321 6.55 -27.22 5.16
C THR A 321 6.45 -25.91 5.92
N PRO A 322 5.28 -25.57 6.50
CA PRO A 322 5.08 -24.30 7.19
C PRO A 322 6.17 -24.14 8.25
N THR A 323 6.99 -23.10 8.10
CA THR A 323 8.09 -22.85 9.02
C THR A 323 7.53 -22.52 10.40
N ARG A 324 8.09 -23.16 11.44
CA ARG A 324 7.76 -22.84 12.84
C ARG A 324 8.58 -21.64 13.36
N ARG A 325 9.40 -21.03 12.51
CA ARG A 325 10.23 -19.87 12.86
C ARG A 325 9.35 -18.64 13.03
N ILE A 326 9.44 -18.01 14.20
CA ILE A 326 8.76 -16.75 14.46
C ILE A 326 9.46 -15.62 13.68
N PRO A 327 8.72 -14.77 12.94
CA PRO A 327 9.31 -13.61 12.29
C PRO A 327 9.66 -12.51 13.29
N LEU A 328 10.96 -12.21 13.42
CA LEU A 328 11.45 -11.03 14.12
C LEU A 328 11.46 -9.84 13.16
N VAL A 329 10.45 -8.96 13.27
CA VAL A 329 10.27 -7.81 12.38
C VAL A 329 10.97 -6.57 12.94
N LEU A 330 12.04 -6.12 12.29
CA LEU A 330 12.80 -4.92 12.68
C LEU A 330 12.78 -3.86 11.58
N SER A 331 12.93 -2.58 11.94
CA SER A 331 13.24 -1.54 10.95
C SER A 331 14.64 -1.78 10.38
N PHE A 332 14.79 -1.78 9.05
CA PHE A 332 16.13 -1.90 8.48
C PHE A 332 16.94 -0.63 8.72
N HIS A 333 18.02 -0.77 9.48
CA HIS A 333 19.10 0.21 9.56
C HIS A 333 20.43 -0.54 9.63
N PRO A 334 21.53 -0.05 9.02
CA PRO A 334 22.83 -0.73 9.08
C PRO A 334 23.28 -1.07 10.52
N SER A 335 22.98 -0.21 11.49
CA SER A 335 23.29 -0.43 12.92
C SER A 335 22.49 -1.57 13.58
N VAL A 336 21.42 -2.05 12.97
CA VAL A 336 20.62 -3.18 13.47
C VAL A 336 21.29 -4.51 13.13
N THR A 337 22.21 -4.54 12.17
CA THR A 337 22.88 -5.79 11.76
C THR A 337 23.68 -6.44 12.91
N PRO A 338 24.50 -5.72 13.71
CA PRO A 338 25.10 -6.25 14.92
C PRO A 338 24.09 -6.82 15.94
N ILE A 339 22.95 -6.14 16.13
CA ILE A 339 21.89 -6.57 17.06
C ILE A 339 21.34 -7.93 16.61
N VAL A 340 21.01 -8.06 15.33
CA VAL A 340 20.52 -9.31 14.75
C VAL A 340 21.53 -10.44 14.96
N ARG A 341 22.83 -10.18 14.74
CA ARG A 341 23.88 -11.19 15.00
C ARG A 341 23.98 -11.56 16.48
N ALA A 342 23.84 -10.60 17.38
CA ALA A 342 23.84 -10.85 18.82
C ALA A 342 22.65 -11.73 19.22
N ILE A 343 21.46 -11.50 18.66
CA ILE A 343 20.27 -12.33 18.89
C ILE A 343 20.52 -13.77 18.44
N TYR A 344 21.03 -13.96 17.21
CA TYR A 344 21.32 -15.32 16.71
C TYR A 344 22.41 -16.03 17.52
N ARG A 345 23.42 -15.31 18.04
CA ARG A 345 24.47 -15.89 18.90
C ARG A 345 23.92 -16.37 20.25
N ASN A 346 22.92 -15.70 20.78
CA ASN A 346 22.33 -15.99 22.09
C ASN A 346 20.99 -16.75 22.00
N VAL A 347 20.69 -17.32 20.83
CA VAL A 347 19.39 -17.97 20.61
C VAL A 347 19.21 -19.22 21.47
N GLU A 348 20.30 -19.90 21.83
CA GLU A 348 20.28 -21.04 22.75
C GLU A 348 19.89 -20.63 24.18
N THR A 349 20.24 -19.42 24.62
CA THR A 349 19.79 -18.88 25.90
C THR A 349 18.26 -18.78 25.97
N LEU A 350 17.63 -18.37 24.87
CA LEU A 350 16.15 -18.32 24.74
C LEU A 350 15.51 -19.72 24.68
N ARG A 351 16.28 -20.76 24.38
CA ARG A 351 15.80 -22.16 24.36
C ARG A 351 15.94 -22.84 25.71
N HIS A 352 16.94 -22.44 26.50
CA HIS A 352 17.17 -22.96 27.83
C HIS A 352 16.29 -22.29 28.89
N ASP A 353 15.74 -21.11 28.60
CA ASP A 353 14.81 -20.44 29.49
C ASP A 353 13.42 -21.11 29.49
N PRO A 354 12.90 -21.56 30.66
CA PRO A 354 11.62 -22.28 30.74
C PRO A 354 10.41 -21.49 30.24
N SER A 355 10.46 -20.16 30.27
CA SER A 355 9.34 -19.29 29.87
C SER A 355 9.28 -19.03 28.36
N THR A 356 10.40 -19.20 27.66
CA THR A 356 10.52 -18.86 26.22
C THR A 356 10.76 -20.06 25.32
N ARG A 357 11.19 -21.20 25.86
CA ARG A 357 11.45 -22.45 25.11
C ARG A 357 10.30 -22.88 24.20
N ASP A 358 9.08 -22.85 24.72
CA ASP A 358 7.90 -23.33 23.98
C ASP A 358 7.47 -22.34 22.88
N HIS A 359 7.88 -21.08 23.00
CA HIS A 359 7.62 -20.04 22.00
C HIS A 359 8.67 -20.01 20.88
N PHE A 360 9.92 -20.42 21.13
CA PHE A 360 11.00 -20.40 20.13
C PHE A 360 11.57 -21.80 19.83
N PRO A 361 10.78 -22.72 19.24
CA PRO A 361 11.26 -24.05 18.89
C PRO A 361 12.42 -23.98 17.87
N GLU A 362 12.38 -23.00 16.98
CA GLU A 362 13.42 -22.71 15.98
C GLU A 362 13.92 -21.26 16.14
N PRO A 363 15.16 -20.96 15.73
CA PRO A 363 15.67 -19.58 15.77
C PRO A 363 14.72 -18.66 14.98
N PRO A 364 14.40 -17.45 15.47
CA PRO A 364 13.51 -16.55 14.76
C PRO A 364 14.07 -16.22 13.38
N ILE A 365 13.19 -15.92 12.41
CA ILE A 365 13.59 -15.44 11.08
C ILE A 365 13.54 -13.92 11.07
N THR A 366 14.66 -13.28 10.75
CA THR A 366 14.72 -11.81 10.72
C THR A 366 14.04 -11.30 9.45
N ALA A 367 13.01 -10.48 9.62
CA ALA A 367 12.36 -9.74 8.56
C ALA A 367 12.57 -8.24 8.80
N PHE A 368 12.79 -7.50 7.71
CA PHE A 368 13.00 -6.06 7.81
C PHE A 368 11.83 -5.28 7.21
N ARG A 369 11.28 -4.33 7.98
CA ARG A 369 10.39 -3.29 7.46
C ARG A 369 11.20 -2.12 6.93
N ILE A 370 10.71 -1.52 5.85
CA ILE A 370 11.29 -0.30 5.27
C ILE A 370 11.02 0.87 6.23
N GLU A 371 12.07 1.57 6.66
CA GLU A 371 11.96 2.78 7.47
C GLU A 371 11.18 3.91 6.76
N MET A 372 10.91 4.97 7.51
CA MET A 372 10.36 6.20 6.94
C MET A 372 11.44 6.83 6.05
N ASN A 373 11.29 6.73 4.74
CA ASN A 373 12.19 7.35 3.78
C ASN A 373 11.60 8.67 3.28
N ILE A 374 12.41 9.49 2.61
CA ILE A 374 12.00 10.78 2.05
C ILE A 374 10.74 10.61 1.18
N SER A 375 10.65 9.54 0.39
CA SER A 375 9.44 9.25 -0.40
C SER A 375 8.21 9.10 0.49
N LYS A 376 8.25 8.34 1.59
CA LYS A 376 7.12 8.25 2.54
C LYS A 376 6.84 9.57 3.28
N HIS A 377 7.84 10.44 3.45
CA HIS A 377 7.63 11.77 4.02
C HIS A 377 6.94 12.74 3.04
N LEU A 378 7.32 12.67 1.76
CA LEU A 378 6.89 13.61 0.72
C LEU A 378 5.66 13.12 -0.07
N VAL A 379 5.57 11.84 -0.35
CA VAL A 379 4.47 11.21 -1.08
C VAL A 379 3.34 10.90 -0.11
N ARG A 380 2.29 11.70 -0.17
CA ARG A 380 1.06 11.50 0.59
C ARG A 380 -0.04 11.06 -0.38
N ALA A 381 -0.83 10.05 0.02
CA ALA A 381 -1.97 9.56 -0.77
C ALA A 381 -3.02 10.66 -1.01
N SER A 382 -3.09 11.64 -0.12
CA SER A 382 -3.86 12.86 -0.29
C SER A 382 -2.90 14.05 -0.39
N GLN A 383 -3.10 14.93 -1.37
CA GLN A 383 -2.56 16.28 -1.25
C GLN A 383 -3.06 16.86 0.07
N PRO A 384 -2.19 17.50 0.89
CA PRO A 384 -2.69 18.36 1.95
C PRO A 384 -3.68 19.30 1.27
N GLN A 385 -4.93 19.36 1.76
CA GLN A 385 -5.84 20.41 1.32
C GLN A 385 -5.05 21.72 1.33
N ALA A 386 -5.12 22.48 0.23
CA ALA A 386 -4.55 23.81 0.18
C ALA A 386 -4.97 24.49 1.47
N VAL A 387 -4.00 24.70 2.36
CA VAL A 387 -4.23 25.39 3.61
C VAL A 387 -4.56 26.78 3.13
N VAL A 388 -5.85 27.12 3.11
CA VAL A 388 -6.30 28.51 3.05
C VAL A 388 -5.40 29.25 4.03
N PRO A 389 -4.75 30.36 3.65
CA PRO A 389 -3.78 31.04 4.50
C PRO A 389 -4.49 31.57 5.73
N ASN A 390 -4.73 30.69 6.69
CA ASN A 390 -5.37 31.00 7.93
C ASN A 390 -4.28 31.63 8.77
N THR A 391 -4.50 32.89 9.12
CA THR A 391 -3.65 33.63 10.04
C THR A 391 -3.35 32.75 11.28
N PRO A 392 -2.09 32.59 11.67
CA PRO A 392 -1.73 31.89 12.89
C PRO A 392 -2.40 32.50 14.13
N GLY A 393 -2.78 31.65 15.09
CA GLY A 393 -3.47 32.06 16.32
C GLY A 393 -4.68 31.21 16.65
N THR A 394 -5.36 31.54 17.76
CA THR A 394 -6.59 30.87 18.21
C THR A 394 -7.76 31.82 18.04
N PHE A 395 -8.80 31.39 17.34
CA PHE A 395 -9.94 32.24 16.96
C PHE A 395 -11.27 31.69 17.49
N PRO A 396 -12.28 32.55 17.72
CA PRO A 396 -13.61 32.10 18.10
C PRO A 396 -14.21 31.20 17.01
N CYS A 397 -14.91 30.15 17.41
CA CYS A 397 -15.58 29.25 16.45
C CYS A 397 -16.95 29.76 15.97
N ASN A 398 -17.41 30.91 16.48
CA ASN A 398 -18.69 31.57 16.16
C ASN A 398 -19.94 30.69 16.29
N ARG A 399 -19.88 29.62 17.09
CA ARG A 399 -21.07 28.83 17.46
C ARG A 399 -21.83 29.53 18.58
N GLY A 400 -23.15 29.68 18.44
CA GLY A 400 -23.99 30.48 19.34
C GLY A 400 -24.02 30.09 20.83
N ARG A 401 -23.50 28.92 21.23
CA ARG A 401 -23.42 28.47 22.64
C ARG A 401 -22.01 28.03 23.07
N CYS A 402 -20.96 28.59 22.47
CA CYS A 402 -19.59 28.24 22.83
C CYS A 402 -19.09 29.05 24.03
N ASN A 403 -18.93 28.40 25.20
CA ASN A 403 -18.39 29.04 26.42
C ASN A 403 -16.92 29.45 26.30
N THR A 404 -16.20 28.97 25.28
CA THR A 404 -14.78 29.22 25.05
C THR A 404 -14.53 30.44 24.17
N CYS A 405 -15.46 30.80 23.28
CA CYS A 405 -15.31 31.97 22.41
C CYS A 405 -15.04 33.27 23.18
N PRO A 406 -15.69 33.56 24.33
CA PRO A 406 -15.46 34.80 25.08
C PRO A 406 -14.07 34.91 25.71
N VAL A 407 -13.38 33.78 25.94
CA VAL A 407 -12.06 33.73 26.59
C VAL A 407 -10.93 33.44 25.59
N VAL A 408 -11.24 33.34 24.30
CA VAL A 408 -10.24 33.26 23.23
C VAL A 408 -9.90 34.68 22.78
N SER A 409 -8.61 34.97 22.63
CA SER A 409 -8.14 36.31 22.21
C SER A 409 -8.71 36.70 20.85
N TYR A 410 -9.28 37.91 20.75
CA TYR A 410 -9.60 38.56 19.47
C TYR A 410 -8.37 39.26 18.89
N ASP A 411 -7.44 39.68 19.75
CA ASP A 411 -6.19 40.30 19.34
C ASP A 411 -5.22 39.23 18.82
N LYS A 412 -4.56 39.57 17.70
CA LYS A 412 -3.62 38.73 16.97
C LYS A 412 -2.35 38.47 17.79
N ILE A 413 -2.46 37.63 18.81
CA ILE A 413 -1.31 37.26 19.63
C ILE A 413 -0.54 36.15 18.90
N PHE A 414 0.46 36.59 18.13
CA PHE A 414 1.43 35.71 17.49
C PHE A 414 2.43 35.09 18.48
N SER A 415 2.50 35.61 19.72
CA SER A 415 3.53 35.22 20.70
C SER A 415 2.96 35.17 22.12
N ILE A 416 3.06 34.01 22.77
CA ILE A 416 2.79 33.85 24.21
C ILE A 416 4.09 34.17 24.94
N VAL A 417 4.02 35.11 25.88
CA VAL A 417 5.16 35.57 26.68
C VAL A 417 4.94 35.14 28.13
N SER A 418 5.93 34.46 28.70
CA SER A 418 5.94 34.12 30.12
C SER A 418 6.33 35.33 30.99
N PRO A 419 6.12 35.28 32.31
CA PRO A 419 6.60 36.32 33.25
C PRO A 419 8.10 36.61 33.13
N TYR A 420 8.89 35.66 32.64
CA TYR A 420 10.35 35.75 32.46
C TYR A 420 10.78 36.17 31.05
N ASN A 421 9.86 36.69 30.24
CA ASN A 421 10.11 37.12 28.86
C ASN A 421 10.51 35.97 27.91
N ASN A 422 10.38 34.70 28.32
CA ASN A 422 10.43 33.56 27.40
C ASN A 422 9.23 33.60 26.46
N ARG A 423 9.47 33.40 25.15
CA ARG A 423 8.46 33.56 24.10
C ARG A 423 8.18 32.27 23.35
N PHE A 424 6.90 32.01 23.09
CA PHE A 424 6.44 30.95 22.19
C PHE A 424 5.56 31.53 21.08
N ASN A 425 6.00 31.39 19.84
CA ASN A 425 5.25 31.88 18.69
C ASN A 425 4.28 30.80 18.18
N VAL A 426 3.02 31.19 18.00
CA VAL A 426 1.99 30.31 17.44
C VAL A 426 2.05 30.39 15.92
N HIS A 427 2.37 29.28 15.26
CA HIS A 427 2.52 29.21 13.80
C HIS A 427 1.33 28.56 13.09
N GLN A 428 0.40 27.98 13.86
CA GLN A 428 -0.76 27.24 13.35
C GLN A 428 -2.05 28.01 13.62
N HIS A 429 -3.09 27.72 12.84
CA HIS A 429 -4.43 28.25 13.06
C HIS A 429 -5.27 27.29 13.88
N PHE A 430 -5.91 27.81 14.93
CA PHE A 430 -6.76 27.07 15.82
C PHE A 430 -8.10 27.77 16.01
N THR A 431 -9.12 26.99 16.35
CA THR A 431 -10.41 27.51 16.80
C THR A 431 -10.86 26.76 18.06
N CYS A 432 -11.96 27.18 18.68
CA CYS A 432 -12.52 26.45 19.82
C CYS A 432 -12.87 24.98 19.48
N THR A 433 -13.00 24.61 18.20
CA THR A 433 -13.29 23.24 17.77
C THR A 433 -12.05 22.40 17.49
N SER A 434 -10.85 22.97 17.55
CA SER A 434 -9.60 22.24 17.41
C SER A 434 -9.48 21.14 18.46
N ALA A 435 -9.04 19.95 18.04
CA ALA A 435 -8.85 18.79 18.91
C ALA A 435 -7.43 18.23 18.76
N ASN A 436 -7.00 17.42 19.73
CA ASN A 436 -5.63 16.91 19.82
C ASN A 436 -4.58 18.03 19.87
N VAL A 437 -4.77 18.96 20.80
CA VAL A 437 -3.94 20.18 20.92
C VAL A 437 -3.33 20.32 22.31
N VAL A 438 -2.17 20.95 22.35
CA VAL A 438 -1.63 21.60 23.55
C VAL A 438 -2.14 23.05 23.57
N TYR A 439 -2.57 23.52 24.73
CA TYR A 439 -3.12 24.86 24.93
C TYR A 439 -2.53 25.52 26.19
N VAL A 440 -2.66 26.84 26.24
CA VAL A 440 -2.19 27.68 27.33
C VAL A 440 -3.36 28.52 27.85
N LEU A 441 -3.54 28.56 29.17
CA LEU A 441 -4.34 29.56 29.85
C LEU A 441 -3.41 30.67 30.34
N VAL A 442 -3.81 31.91 30.15
CA VAL A 442 -3.05 33.10 30.51
C VAL A 442 -3.91 33.97 31.41
N CYS A 443 -3.38 34.40 32.55
CA CYS A 443 -3.96 35.48 33.32
C CYS A 443 -3.47 36.83 32.80
N LYS A 444 -4.36 37.67 32.28
CA LYS A 444 -4.03 38.98 31.69
C LYS A 444 -3.54 40.01 32.71
N LEU A 445 -3.80 39.80 34.01
CA LEU A 445 -3.39 40.73 35.08
C LEU A 445 -1.98 40.45 35.60
N CYS A 446 -1.64 39.19 35.84
CA CYS A 446 -0.35 38.81 36.44
C CYS A 446 0.57 38.03 35.49
N ASN A 447 0.15 37.80 34.23
CA ASN A 447 0.87 37.03 33.21
C ASN A 447 1.23 35.59 33.59
N ILE A 448 0.65 35.04 34.66
CA ILE A 448 0.84 33.65 35.05
C ILE A 448 0.21 32.73 33.99
N LEU A 449 0.92 31.65 33.67
CA LEU A 449 0.57 30.70 32.62
C LEU A 449 0.22 29.31 33.20
N TYR A 450 -0.72 28.63 32.54
CA TYR A 450 -0.99 27.20 32.70
C TYR A 450 -0.90 26.53 31.33
N VAL A 451 -0.16 25.43 31.22
CA VAL A 451 -0.08 24.62 30.00
C VAL A 451 -0.83 23.31 30.24
N GLY A 452 -1.68 22.93 29.30
CA GLY A 452 -2.37 21.64 29.32
C GLY A 452 -2.55 21.03 27.95
N GLU A 453 -2.92 19.75 27.91
CA GLU A 453 -3.25 19.03 26.69
C GLU A 453 -4.70 18.55 26.63
N THR A 454 -5.23 18.35 25.42
CA THR A 454 -6.52 17.69 25.23
C THR A 454 -6.55 16.88 23.93
N LYS A 455 -7.05 15.64 24.03
CA LYS A 455 -7.42 14.81 22.87
C LYS A 455 -8.77 15.25 22.27
N ARG A 456 -9.67 15.77 23.12
CA ARG A 456 -11.01 16.27 22.74
C ARG A 456 -10.93 17.69 22.17
N ARG A 457 -12.08 18.27 21.84
CA ARG A 457 -12.13 19.68 21.38
C ARG A 457 -11.67 20.59 22.51
N LEU A 458 -10.96 21.65 22.15
CA LEU A 458 -10.52 22.69 23.07
C LEU A 458 -11.70 23.26 23.86
N ALA A 459 -12.85 23.47 23.20
CA ALA A 459 -14.05 23.99 23.84
C ALA A 459 -14.55 23.13 25.00
N ASP A 460 -14.49 21.80 24.86
CA ASP A 460 -14.95 20.87 25.90
C ASP A 460 -14.03 20.98 27.12
N ARG A 461 -12.70 21.04 26.89
CA ARG A 461 -11.71 21.13 27.97
C ARG A 461 -11.73 22.48 28.68
N VAL A 462 -11.85 23.58 27.94
CA VAL A 462 -11.94 24.92 28.54
C VAL A 462 -13.23 25.08 29.32
N THR A 463 -14.34 24.50 28.86
CA THR A 463 -15.60 24.50 29.63
C THR A 463 -15.44 23.83 30.99
N GLU A 464 -14.66 22.75 31.08
CA GLU A 464 -14.33 22.10 32.36
C GLU A 464 -13.54 23.04 33.27
N HIS A 465 -12.50 23.71 32.77
CA HIS A 465 -11.74 24.70 33.54
C HIS A 465 -12.63 25.87 34.02
N LEU A 466 -13.47 26.42 33.15
CA LEU A 466 -14.41 27.50 33.50
C LEU A 466 -15.40 27.05 34.57
N ARG A 467 -15.85 25.79 34.54
CA ARG A 467 -16.71 25.22 35.58
C ARG A 467 -15.96 25.12 36.91
N SER A 468 -14.72 24.62 36.91
CA SER A 468 -13.90 24.53 38.12
C SER A 468 -13.66 25.89 38.77
N ILE A 469 -13.41 26.94 37.97
CA ILE A 469 -13.28 28.31 38.46
C ILE A 469 -14.61 28.80 39.04
N LYS A 470 -15.73 28.68 38.31
CA LYS A 470 -17.04 29.16 38.76
C LYS A 470 -17.53 28.50 40.05
N GLN A 471 -17.19 27.23 40.26
CA GLN A 471 -17.59 26.44 41.43
C GLN A 471 -16.56 26.48 42.56
N ASN A 472 -15.44 27.20 42.38
CA ASN A 472 -14.32 27.25 43.32
C ASN A 472 -13.89 25.85 43.82
N LEU A 473 -13.72 24.91 42.88
CA LEU A 473 -13.42 23.52 43.23
C LEU A 473 -11.99 23.39 43.79
N PRO A 474 -11.79 22.74 44.95
CA PRO A 474 -10.47 22.53 45.53
C PRO A 474 -9.62 21.58 44.66
N GLY A 475 -8.30 21.79 44.66
CA GLY A 475 -7.34 20.95 43.94
C GLY A 475 -7.10 21.32 42.46
N PHE A 476 -7.81 22.32 41.93
CA PHE A 476 -7.58 22.88 40.59
C PHE A 476 -6.77 24.18 40.70
N PRO A 477 -5.53 24.23 40.16
CA PRO A 477 -4.70 25.42 40.29
C PRO A 477 -5.31 26.67 39.65
N GLU A 478 -5.98 26.51 38.51
CA GLU A 478 -6.70 27.60 37.85
C GLU A 478 -7.88 28.11 38.69
N ALA A 479 -8.58 27.22 39.41
CA ALA A 479 -9.68 27.62 40.29
C ALA A 479 -9.16 28.38 41.51
N THR A 480 -8.01 27.97 42.05
CA THR A 480 -7.35 28.65 43.18
C THR A 480 -6.85 30.05 42.78
N HIS A 481 -6.38 30.19 41.54
CA HIS A 481 -5.81 31.45 41.04
C HIS A 481 -6.84 32.52 40.62
N PHE A 482 -8.02 32.12 40.15
CA PHE A 482 -9.06 33.05 39.68
C PHE A 482 -10.19 33.28 40.70
N ASN A 483 -10.02 32.78 41.94
CA ASN A 483 -10.94 32.98 43.06
C ASN A 483 -10.20 33.56 44.29
N PRO A 484 -10.92 34.12 45.29
CA PRO A 484 -10.30 34.66 46.50
C PRO A 484 -9.39 33.64 47.21
N PRO A 485 -8.23 34.06 47.76
CA PRO A 485 -7.84 35.44 48.09
C PRO A 485 -7.10 36.20 46.97
N SER A 486 -7.05 35.67 45.74
CA SER A 486 -6.42 36.35 44.62
C SER A 486 -7.19 37.60 44.17
N THR A 487 -6.48 38.57 43.58
CA THR A 487 -7.08 39.75 42.91
C THR A 487 -7.47 39.47 41.46
N CYS A 488 -7.23 38.24 40.96
CA CYS A 488 -7.48 37.84 39.57
C CYS A 488 -8.87 37.21 39.43
N SER A 489 -9.61 37.57 38.38
CA SER A 489 -10.97 37.06 38.14
C SER A 489 -11.05 36.27 36.84
N ILE A 490 -12.14 35.53 36.65
CA ILE A 490 -12.41 34.82 35.39
C ILE A 490 -12.43 35.73 34.14
N ARG A 491 -12.65 37.05 34.29
CA ARG A 491 -12.59 38.02 33.19
C ARG A 491 -11.18 38.23 32.67
N ASP A 492 -10.19 37.92 33.51
CA ASP A 492 -8.77 38.07 33.23
C ASP A 492 -8.18 36.83 32.57
N LEU A 493 -8.97 35.76 32.44
CA LEU A 493 -8.59 34.53 31.75
C LEU A 493 -8.58 34.72 30.23
N MET A 494 -7.50 34.26 29.60
CA MET A 494 -7.36 34.12 28.15
C MET A 494 -6.88 32.71 27.80
N VAL A 495 -7.34 32.17 26.68
CA VAL A 495 -6.98 30.84 26.18
C VAL A 495 -6.36 30.92 24.78
N SER A 496 -5.25 30.23 24.58
CA SER A 496 -4.62 30.06 23.28
C SER A 496 -4.17 28.62 23.05
N ALA A 497 -4.61 27.99 21.97
CA ALA A 497 -4.04 26.75 21.46
C ALA A 497 -2.72 27.02 20.74
N THR A 498 -1.75 26.12 20.94
CA THR A 498 -0.36 26.36 20.53
C THR A 498 0.17 25.31 19.56
N ILE A 499 -0.07 24.04 19.83
CA ILE A 499 0.51 22.93 19.07
C ILE A 499 -0.58 21.91 18.72
N SER A 500 -0.79 21.65 17.44
CA SER A 500 -1.58 20.51 16.96
C SER A 500 -0.71 19.25 16.92
N CYS A 501 -1.16 18.21 17.62
CA CYS A 501 -0.50 16.92 17.63
C CYS A 501 -1.19 16.01 16.61
N ARG A 502 -0.43 15.35 15.72
CA ARG A 502 -0.95 14.41 14.71
C ARG A 502 -0.59 12.95 15.01
N GLY A 503 0.13 12.72 16.11
CA GLY A 503 0.66 11.43 16.51
C GLY A 503 -0.12 10.78 17.66
N SER A 504 0.55 9.83 18.32
CA SER A 504 0.05 9.08 19.47
C SER A 504 -0.14 9.96 20.72
N ASP A 505 -0.79 9.44 21.76
CA ASP A 505 -0.94 10.17 23.03
C ASP A 505 0.43 10.56 23.63
N HIS A 506 1.49 9.80 23.34
CA HIS A 506 2.88 10.11 23.71
C HIS A 506 3.41 11.40 23.06
N ASP A 507 3.07 11.65 21.79
CA ASP A 507 3.56 12.81 21.05
C ASP A 507 2.99 14.12 21.61
N ARG A 508 1.74 14.05 22.11
CA ARG A 508 1.06 15.19 22.73
C ARG A 508 1.63 15.51 24.11
N LEU A 509 1.88 14.48 24.92
CA LEU A 509 2.54 14.63 26.22
C LEU A 509 3.96 15.20 26.07
N ALA A 510 4.73 14.72 25.09
CA ALA A 510 6.06 15.26 24.79
C ALA A 510 6.02 16.72 24.29
N ALA A 511 4.96 17.12 23.57
CA ALA A 511 4.77 18.51 23.16
C ALA A 511 4.37 19.42 24.34
N GLU A 512 3.50 18.94 25.23
CA GLU A 512 3.13 19.62 26.46
C GLU A 512 4.36 19.87 27.34
N ASN A 513 5.15 18.83 27.60
CA ASN A 513 6.34 18.91 28.44
C ASN A 513 7.37 19.90 27.89
N ARG A 514 7.60 19.90 26.58
CA ARG A 514 8.50 20.88 25.94
C ARG A 514 7.99 22.30 26.10
N LEU A 515 6.68 22.52 26.03
CA LEU A 515 6.10 23.85 26.18
C LEU A 515 6.14 24.34 27.64
N ILE A 516 5.93 23.44 28.60
CA ILE A 516 6.08 23.71 30.04
C ILE A 516 7.52 24.15 30.34
N MET A 517 8.52 23.41 29.85
CA MET A 517 9.92 23.76 30.07
C MET A 517 10.29 25.09 29.41
N LYS A 518 9.78 25.35 28.20
CA LYS A 518 10.09 26.57 27.44
C LYS A 518 9.44 27.84 28.03
N LEU A 519 8.26 27.72 28.63
CA LEU A 519 7.52 28.85 29.21
C LEU A 519 7.62 28.90 30.75
N GLU A 520 8.37 27.98 31.36
CA GLU A 520 8.66 27.89 32.81
C GLU A 520 7.37 27.94 33.67
N THR A 521 6.38 27.11 33.34
CA THR A 521 5.04 27.18 33.94
C THR A 521 4.85 26.32 35.21
N LEU A 522 5.94 25.89 35.83
CA LEU A 522 5.95 25.12 37.09
C LEU A 522 5.88 26.06 38.31
N SER A 523 5.18 25.62 39.37
CA SER A 523 5.12 26.31 40.67
C SER A 523 6.52 26.45 41.29
N PRO A 524 6.86 27.59 41.97
CA PRO A 524 5.98 28.66 42.44
C PRO A 524 5.64 29.75 41.41
N HIS A 525 6.09 29.62 40.16
CA HIS A 525 6.04 30.69 39.18
C HIS A 525 5.03 30.49 38.04
N GLY A 526 4.44 29.30 37.95
CA GLY A 526 3.28 28.97 37.13
C GLY A 526 2.26 28.10 37.89
N LEU A 527 1.15 27.76 37.24
CA LEU A 527 0.00 27.11 37.89
C LEU A 527 0.14 25.58 38.04
N LYS A 528 1.18 24.92 37.51
CA LYS A 528 1.30 23.46 37.60
C LYS A 528 2.11 23.05 38.85
N VAL A 529 1.57 22.16 39.68
CA VAL A 529 2.10 21.78 41.01
C VAL A 529 3.35 20.87 40.93
N ILE A 530 4.38 21.24 41.70
CA ILE A 530 5.61 20.56 42.20
C ILE A 530 6.52 19.80 41.21
N LEU A 531 7.80 20.19 41.22
CA LEU A 531 8.95 19.63 40.49
C LEU A 531 9.16 18.11 40.72
N GLU A 532 8.89 17.61 41.93
CA GLU A 532 9.18 16.22 42.33
C GLU A 532 8.33 15.16 41.63
N LEU A 533 7.04 15.43 41.38
CA LEU A 533 6.13 14.53 40.64
C LEU A 533 6.44 14.49 39.13
N PHE A 534 6.90 15.61 38.58
CA PHE A 534 7.29 15.71 37.18
C PHE A 534 8.60 14.96 36.91
N ILE A 535 9.55 15.00 37.84
CA ILE A 535 10.82 14.26 37.77
C ILE A 535 10.58 12.75 37.93
N THR A 536 9.73 12.31 38.87
CA THR A 536 9.41 10.87 39.03
C THR A 536 8.72 10.30 37.80
N GLN A 537 7.84 11.06 37.15
CA GLN A 537 7.19 10.64 35.91
C GLN A 537 8.19 10.56 34.73
N GLN A 538 9.20 11.44 34.68
CA GLN A 538 10.27 11.36 33.69
C GLN A 538 11.25 10.21 33.96
N PHE A 539 11.57 9.92 35.22
CA PHE A 539 12.47 8.83 35.60
C PHE A 539 11.84 7.45 35.26
N LEU A 540 10.56 7.27 35.56
CA LEU A 540 9.81 6.06 35.16
C LEU A 540 9.71 5.91 33.63
N HIS A 541 9.62 7.00 32.88
CA HIS A 541 9.59 6.97 31.41
C HIS A 541 10.96 6.67 30.79
N PHE A 542 12.06 7.11 31.42
CA PHE A 542 13.42 6.80 30.98
C PHE A 542 13.77 5.33 31.21
N CYS A 543 13.27 4.73 32.30
CA CYS A 543 13.42 3.30 32.60
C CYS A 543 12.60 2.37 31.69
N TYR A 544 11.53 2.86 31.05
CA TYR A 544 10.71 2.08 30.11
C TYR A 544 11.22 2.11 28.65
N LEU A 545 12.27 2.89 28.37
CA LEU A 545 12.88 3.05 27.05
C LEU A 545 14.24 2.34 26.90
N TRP A 546 14.58 1.45 27.84
CA TRP A 546 15.76 0.58 27.76
C TRP A 546 15.41 -0.89 27.97
#